data_AF-A0AAI8MCR0-F1
#
_entry.id   AF-A0AAI8MCR0-F1
#
_cell.length_a   1.000
_cell.length_b   1.000
_cell.length_c   1.000
_cell.angle_alpha   90.00
_cell.angle_beta   90.00
_cell.angle_gamma   90.00
#
_symmetry.space_group_name_H-M   'P 1'
#
loop_
_entity.id
_entity.type
_entity.pdbx_description
1 polymer ?
#
loop_
_entity_poly.entity_id
_entity_poly.type
_entity_poly.pdbx_seq_one_letter_code
_entity_poly.pdbx_strand_id
1 'polypeptide(L)'
;MELHERSLSCNPISLFQWSVETLADIVGADSCWAGWADLQRGEVDLCASFSHNLPADFEGFWSDIKHEDVLAHEVMTTKSTLAHYDRYGPRQTEGMAAPSDRYRIEKMAVVVADQPDNPVSLFMSAQPIWSWGAPYAVGLAGSRD
;
A
#
# COMPACT_ATOMS: atom_id res chain seq x y z
N MET A 1 -22.23 -3.08 5.58
CA MET A 1 -23.01 -3.94 6.50
C MET A 1 -22.20 -5.17 6.89
N GLU A 2 -21.61 -5.88 5.91
CA GLU A 2 -20.81 -7.10 6.16
C GLU A 2 -19.61 -6.94 7.12
N LEU A 3 -18.83 -5.84 7.02
CA LEU A 3 -17.71 -5.59 7.96
C LEU A 3 -18.17 -5.55 9.43
N HIS A 4 -19.29 -4.87 9.69
CA HIS A 4 -19.83 -4.77 11.05
C HIS A 4 -20.29 -6.12 11.57
N GLU A 5 -21.01 -6.89 10.75
CA GLU A 5 -21.47 -8.24 11.10
C GLU A 5 -20.30 -9.18 11.41
N ARG A 6 -19.24 -9.15 10.58
CA ARG A 6 -18.02 -9.93 10.82
C ARG A 6 -17.28 -9.48 12.07
N SER A 7 -17.27 -8.18 12.38
CA SER A 7 -16.61 -7.67 13.59
C SER A 7 -17.18 -8.22 14.90
N LEU A 8 -18.43 -8.69 14.88
CA LEU A 8 -19.09 -9.30 16.04
C LEU A 8 -18.68 -10.75 16.30
N SER A 9 -18.03 -11.42 15.33
CA SER A 9 -17.75 -12.87 15.38
C SER A 9 -16.31 -13.26 15.04
N CYS A 10 -15.60 -12.44 14.26
CA CYS A 10 -14.19 -12.66 13.91
C CYS A 10 -13.25 -12.09 14.97
N ASN A 11 -12.13 -12.76 15.20
CA ASN A 11 -11.02 -12.14 15.92
C ASN A 11 -10.41 -11.00 15.06
N PRO A 12 -9.71 -10.02 15.67
CA PRO A 12 -9.20 -8.86 14.95
C PRO A 12 -8.24 -9.19 13.80
N ILE A 13 -7.43 -10.24 13.92
CA ILE A 13 -6.47 -10.65 12.88
C ILE A 13 -7.22 -11.16 11.66
N SER A 14 -8.16 -12.10 11.85
CA SER A 14 -8.95 -12.64 10.75
C SER A 14 -9.86 -11.58 10.12
N LEU A 15 -10.38 -10.64 10.91
CA LEU A 15 -11.14 -9.50 10.38
C LEU A 15 -10.28 -8.60 9.51
N PHE A 16 -9.04 -8.32 9.93
CA PHE A 16 -8.10 -7.49 9.18
C PHE A 16 -7.69 -8.14 7.86
N GLN A 17 -7.29 -9.42 7.90
CA GLN A 17 -6.94 -10.20 6.71
C GLN A 17 -8.09 -10.19 5.70
N TRP A 18 -9.30 -10.56 6.14
CA TRP A 18 -10.48 -10.52 5.28
C TRP A 18 -10.75 -9.13 4.69
N SER A 19 -10.57 -8.07 5.48
CA SER A 19 -10.79 -6.69 5.02
C SER A 19 -9.79 -6.29 3.94
N VAL A 20 -8.52 -6.66 4.11
CA VAL A 20 -7.45 -6.38 3.14
C VAL A 20 -7.69 -7.14 1.84
N GLU A 21 -8.03 -8.43 1.92
CA GLU A 21 -8.37 -9.27 0.76
C GLU A 21 -9.59 -8.71 0.01
N THR A 22 -10.65 -8.36 0.73
CA THR A 22 -11.86 -7.77 0.15
C THR A 22 -11.56 -6.43 -0.53
N LEU A 23 -10.71 -5.59 0.08
CA LEU A 23 -10.32 -4.33 -0.52
C LEU A 23 -9.47 -4.54 -1.77
N ALA A 24 -8.54 -5.51 -1.76
CA ALA A 24 -7.72 -5.86 -2.92
C ALA A 24 -8.60 -6.24 -4.11
N ASP A 25 -9.62 -7.08 -3.89
CA ASP A 25 -10.61 -7.45 -4.91
C ASP A 25 -11.39 -6.24 -5.43
N ILE A 26 -11.86 -5.35 -4.54
CA ILE A 26 -12.63 -4.16 -4.91
C ILE A 26 -11.82 -3.19 -5.77
N VAL A 27 -10.53 -3.00 -5.45
CA VAL A 27 -9.66 -2.07 -6.18
C VAL A 27 -8.96 -2.72 -7.38
N GLY A 28 -9.16 -4.02 -7.59
CA GLY A 28 -8.54 -4.78 -8.67
C GLY A 28 -7.03 -4.90 -8.52
N ALA A 29 -6.54 -5.08 -7.29
CA ALA A 29 -5.13 -5.32 -7.01
C ALA A 29 -4.82 -6.82 -7.06
N ASP A 30 -3.81 -7.21 -7.83
CA ASP A 30 -3.37 -8.61 -7.90
C ASP A 30 -2.66 -9.05 -6.62
N SER A 31 -2.01 -8.10 -5.95
CA SER A 31 -1.37 -8.29 -4.66
C SER A 31 -1.47 -7.02 -3.82
N CYS A 32 -1.39 -7.18 -2.50
CA CYS A 32 -1.33 -6.05 -1.60
C CYS A 32 -0.54 -6.35 -0.33
N TRP A 33 -0.08 -5.28 0.30
CA TRP A 33 0.59 -5.30 1.57
C TRP A 33 -0.02 -4.25 2.48
N ALA A 34 -0.52 -4.66 3.64
CA ALA A 34 -1.21 -3.77 4.56
C ALA A 34 -0.75 -4.00 5.99
N GLY A 35 -0.86 -2.98 6.83
CA GLY A 35 -0.39 -3.10 8.20
C GLY A 35 -0.38 -1.77 8.93
N TRP A 36 0.37 -1.75 10.02
CA TRP A 36 0.57 -0.58 10.85
C TRP A 36 2.05 -0.20 10.87
N ALA A 37 2.34 1.08 10.70
CA ALA A 37 3.70 1.60 10.74
C ALA A 37 3.76 2.97 11.44
N ASP A 38 4.85 3.22 12.17
CA ASP A 38 5.21 4.57 12.63
C ASP A 38 5.87 5.31 11.46
N LEU A 39 5.25 6.42 11.07
CA LEU A 39 5.69 7.28 9.95
C LEU A 39 6.20 8.65 10.43
N GLN A 40 6.29 8.88 11.73
CA GLN A 40 6.58 10.20 12.30
C GLN A 40 8.04 10.38 12.73
N ARG A 41 8.81 9.30 12.85
CA ARG A 41 10.19 9.33 13.36
C ARG A 41 11.27 9.55 12.29
N GLY A 42 10.87 9.90 11.06
CA GLY A 42 11.77 10.16 9.94
C GLY A 42 12.20 8.91 9.16
N GLU A 43 11.90 7.73 9.68
CA GLU A 43 11.99 6.45 9.00
C GLU A 43 10.69 5.68 9.21
N VAL A 44 10.44 4.71 8.34
CA VAL A 44 9.32 3.77 8.53
C VAL A 44 9.73 2.67 9.50
N ASP A 45 8.95 2.52 10.57
CA ASP A 45 9.04 1.40 11.50
C ASP A 45 7.75 0.58 11.45
N LEU A 46 7.86 -0.66 10.98
CA LEU A 46 6.72 -1.54 10.74
C LEU A 46 6.33 -2.23 12.05
N CYS A 47 5.11 -1.99 12.52
CA CYS A 47 4.60 -2.59 13.77
C CYS A 47 4.03 -3.99 13.56
N ALA A 48 3.26 -4.16 12.47
CA ALA A 48 2.66 -5.42 12.07
C ALA A 48 2.22 -5.32 10.60
N SER A 49 2.25 -6.43 9.87
CA SER A 49 1.84 -6.45 8.47
C SER A 49 1.14 -7.75 8.08
N PHE A 50 0.46 -7.68 6.94
CA PHE A 50 -0.14 -8.79 6.24
C PHE A 50 0.08 -8.60 4.74
N SER A 51 0.56 -9.66 4.10
CA SER A 51 0.78 -9.73 2.66
C SER A 51 -0.26 -10.65 2.01
N HIS A 52 -0.97 -10.15 1.02
CA HIS A 52 -1.88 -10.94 0.19
C HIS A 52 -1.30 -11.07 -1.23
N ASN A 53 -1.14 -12.31 -1.70
CA ASN A 53 -0.53 -12.66 -2.99
C ASN A 53 0.88 -12.08 -3.24
N LEU A 54 1.61 -11.74 -2.18
CA LEU A 54 3.04 -11.44 -2.25
C LEU A 54 3.87 -12.62 -1.75
N PRO A 55 5.08 -12.82 -2.29
CA PRO A 55 6.02 -13.80 -1.75
C PRO A 55 6.33 -13.55 -0.27
N ALA A 56 6.54 -14.64 0.49
CA ALA A 56 6.77 -14.58 1.93
C ALA A 56 8.03 -13.79 2.35
N ASP A 57 8.98 -13.62 1.43
CA ASP A 57 10.21 -12.85 1.62
C ASP A 57 10.05 -11.35 1.30
N PHE A 58 8.87 -10.91 0.86
CA PHE A 58 8.63 -9.52 0.46
C PHE A 58 8.94 -8.51 1.57
N GLU A 59 8.45 -8.72 2.80
CA GLU A 59 8.68 -7.80 3.92
C GLU A 59 10.17 -7.68 4.28
N GLY A 60 10.88 -8.81 4.32
CA GLY A 60 12.31 -8.83 4.60
C GLY A 60 13.09 -8.08 3.52
N PHE A 61 12.79 -8.37 2.26
CA PHE A 61 13.37 -7.65 1.13
C PHE A 61 13.06 -6.14 1.19
N TRP A 62 11.81 -5.75 1.43
CA TRP A 62 11.42 -4.34 1.50
C TRP A 62 12.15 -3.64 2.65
N SER A 63 12.32 -4.31 3.79
CA SER A 63 13.04 -3.77 4.94
C SER A 63 14.50 -3.40 4.62
N ASP A 64 15.15 -4.15 3.74
CA ASP A 64 16.52 -3.86 3.29
C ASP A 64 16.57 -2.59 2.41
N ILE A 65 15.52 -2.33 1.63
CA ILE A 65 15.46 -1.19 0.69
C ILE A 65 14.59 -0.02 1.19
N LYS A 66 14.01 -0.10 2.40
CA LYS A 66 12.99 0.86 2.88
C LYS A 66 13.44 2.32 2.89
N HIS A 67 14.75 2.56 3.02
CA HIS A 67 15.35 3.90 3.01
C HIS A 67 15.33 4.56 1.62
N GLU A 68 15.12 3.76 0.57
CA GLU A 68 14.96 4.20 -0.82
C GLU A 68 13.49 4.25 -1.27
N ASP A 69 12.54 3.95 -0.39
CA ASP A 69 11.11 3.92 -0.71
C ASP A 69 10.56 5.34 -0.94
N VAL A 70 10.31 5.65 -2.21
CA VAL A 70 9.83 6.97 -2.63
C VAL A 70 8.37 7.24 -2.25
N LEU A 71 7.54 6.20 -2.05
CA LEU A 71 6.16 6.38 -1.61
C LEU A 71 6.12 6.70 -0.12
N ALA A 72 6.85 5.94 0.69
CA ALA A 72 6.98 6.19 2.11
C ALA A 72 7.55 7.59 2.38
N HIS A 73 8.61 7.97 1.65
CA HIS A 73 9.19 9.31 1.74
C HIS A 73 8.17 10.41 1.43
N GLU A 74 7.37 10.26 0.37
CA GLU A 74 6.33 11.23 0.02
C GLU A 74 5.26 11.36 1.09
N VAL A 75 4.72 10.25 1.58
CA VAL A 75 3.73 10.26 2.67
C VAL A 75 4.29 10.98 3.90
N MET A 76 5.50 10.65 4.32
CA MET A 76 6.12 11.23 5.52
C MET A 76 6.41 12.72 5.39
N THR A 77 6.88 13.17 4.22
CA THR A 77 7.30 14.56 3.97
C THR A 77 6.14 15.49 3.67
N THR A 78 5.16 15.02 2.89
CA THR A 78 4.01 15.83 2.48
C THR A 78 2.82 15.72 3.42
N LYS A 79 2.82 14.72 4.31
CA LYS A 79 1.65 14.33 5.12
C LYS A 79 0.43 13.97 4.24
N SER A 80 0.68 13.48 3.04
CA SER A 80 -0.35 12.95 2.15
C SER A 80 -0.84 11.60 2.64
N THR A 81 -2.14 11.33 2.47
CA THR A 81 -2.76 10.03 2.73
C THR A 81 -2.68 9.07 1.54
N LEU A 82 -2.08 9.52 0.43
CA LEU A 82 -1.95 8.75 -0.80
C LEU A 82 -0.61 9.07 -1.48
N ALA A 83 0.09 8.04 -1.92
CA ALA A 83 1.23 8.14 -2.82
C ALA A 83 1.17 7.04 -3.89
N HIS A 84 1.79 7.29 -5.04
CA HIS A 84 1.83 6.34 -6.15
C HIS A 84 3.24 6.22 -6.72
N TYR A 85 3.50 5.07 -7.32
CA TYR A 85 4.75 4.75 -7.98
C TYR A 85 4.48 4.06 -9.32
N ASP A 86 5.31 4.41 -10.29
CA ASP A 86 5.37 3.79 -11.61
C ASP A 86 6.85 3.59 -11.96
N ARG A 87 7.25 2.35 -12.24
CA ARG A 87 8.62 1.94 -12.59
C ARG A 87 9.17 2.66 -13.82
N TYR A 88 8.30 3.08 -14.72
CA TYR A 88 8.64 3.83 -15.93
C TYR A 88 8.46 5.34 -15.74
N GLY A 89 8.02 5.77 -14.56
CA GLY A 89 7.89 7.16 -14.16
C GLY A 89 9.21 7.81 -13.74
N PRO A 90 9.22 9.13 -13.54
CA PRO A 90 10.43 9.92 -13.27
C PRO A 90 11.01 9.74 -11.85
N ARG A 91 10.25 9.15 -10.92
CA ARG A 91 10.64 9.00 -9.50
C ARG A 91 11.24 7.62 -9.27
N GLN A 92 12.55 7.49 -9.44
CA GLN A 92 13.27 6.24 -9.31
C GLN A 92 14.42 6.34 -8.31
N THR A 93 14.64 5.24 -7.60
CA THR A 93 15.83 4.92 -6.80
C THR A 93 16.27 3.50 -7.17
N GLU A 94 17.47 3.08 -6.78
CA GLU A 94 17.91 1.70 -7.06
C GLU A 94 17.01 0.70 -6.31
N GLY A 95 16.69 1.01 -5.06
CA GLY A 95 15.75 0.26 -4.23
C GLY A 95 14.37 0.14 -4.85
N MET A 96 13.82 1.20 -5.46
CA MET A 96 12.49 1.13 -6.08
C MET A 96 12.45 0.39 -7.41
N ALA A 97 13.58 0.22 -8.10
CA ALA A 97 13.66 -0.65 -9.27
C ALA A 97 13.57 -2.14 -8.90
N ALA A 98 14.09 -2.51 -7.73
CA ALA A 98 14.22 -3.91 -7.31
C ALA A 98 12.88 -4.67 -7.11
N PRO A 99 11.78 -4.07 -6.60
CA PRO A 99 10.45 -4.69 -6.58
C PRO A 99 9.96 -5.12 -7.97
N SER A 100 10.24 -4.31 -9.00
CA SER A 100 9.90 -4.67 -10.39
C SER A 100 10.73 -5.87 -10.86
N ASP A 101 12.03 -5.85 -10.62
CA ASP A 101 12.93 -6.90 -11.10
C ASP A 101 12.68 -8.25 -10.41
N ARG A 102 12.38 -8.23 -9.09
CA ARG A 102 12.21 -9.43 -8.28
C ARG A 102 10.77 -9.97 -8.28
N TYR A 103 9.79 -9.09 -8.22
CA TYR A 103 8.38 -9.45 -8.01
C TYR A 103 7.45 -9.00 -9.14
N ARG A 104 7.97 -8.35 -10.18
CA ARG A 104 7.18 -7.79 -11.30
C ARG A 104 6.17 -6.73 -10.85
N ILE A 105 6.49 -6.04 -9.77
CA ILE A 105 5.70 -4.91 -9.27
C ILE A 105 6.16 -3.66 -10.00
N GLU A 106 5.46 -3.29 -11.07
CA GLU A 106 5.78 -2.11 -11.87
C GLU A 106 5.05 -0.86 -11.38
N LYS A 107 3.88 -1.03 -10.76
CA LYS A 107 3.03 0.06 -10.28
C LYS A 107 2.54 -0.24 -8.88
N MET A 108 2.48 0.79 -8.06
CA MET A 108 2.00 0.69 -6.69
C MET A 108 1.24 1.96 -6.31
N ALA A 109 0.21 1.81 -5.50
CA ALA A 109 -0.39 2.92 -4.77
C ALA A 109 -0.44 2.55 -3.29
N VAL A 110 -0.02 3.47 -2.43
CA VAL A 110 -0.16 3.32 -0.98
C VAL A 110 -1.14 4.34 -0.47
N VAL A 111 -2.11 3.87 0.31
CA VAL A 111 -3.00 4.72 1.11
C VAL A 111 -2.65 4.59 2.58
N VAL A 112 -2.77 5.69 3.30
CA VAL A 112 -2.50 5.77 4.74
C VAL A 112 -3.69 6.40 5.44
N ALA A 113 -4.14 5.75 6.51
CA ALA A 113 -5.15 6.24 7.41
C ALA A 113 -4.50 6.55 8.77
N ASP A 114 -4.34 7.83 9.03
CA ASP A 114 -3.78 8.35 10.28
C ASP A 114 -4.86 8.44 11.37
N GLN A 115 -4.44 8.30 12.62
CA GLN A 115 -5.26 8.69 13.77
C GLN A 115 -4.67 9.93 14.43
N PRO A 116 -5.50 10.93 14.79
CA PRO A 116 -5.05 12.05 15.62
C PRO A 116 -4.37 11.52 16.90
N ASP A 117 -3.23 12.11 17.25
CA ASP A 117 -2.43 11.79 18.44
C ASP A 117 -1.80 10.38 18.48
N ASN A 118 -1.86 9.62 17.39
CA ASN A 118 -1.19 8.32 17.26
C ASN A 118 -0.10 8.40 16.17
N PRO A 119 1.18 8.12 16.49
CA PRO A 119 2.23 8.09 15.47
C PRO A 119 2.11 6.89 14.52
N VAL A 120 1.34 5.86 14.91
CA VAL A 120 1.12 4.65 14.13
C VAL A 120 -0.06 4.82 13.19
N SER A 121 0.22 4.71 11.90
CA SER A 121 -0.78 4.80 10.83
C SER A 121 -1.10 3.42 10.27
N LEU A 122 -2.36 3.22 9.87
CA LEU A 122 -2.73 2.08 9.05
C LEU A 122 -2.33 2.38 7.60
N PHE A 123 -1.68 1.44 6.92
CA PHE A 123 -1.38 1.54 5.50
C PHE A 123 -1.93 0.36 4.71
N MET A 124 -2.16 0.59 3.42
CA MET A 124 -2.35 -0.45 2.43
C MET A 124 -1.66 -0.03 1.13
N SER A 125 -0.70 -0.82 0.69
CA SER A 125 -0.06 -0.74 -0.62
C SER A 125 -0.72 -1.77 -1.54
N ALA A 126 -1.31 -1.30 -2.62
CA ALA A 126 -1.96 -2.11 -3.64
C ALA A 126 -1.07 -2.14 -4.90
N GLN A 127 -0.77 -3.35 -5.38
CA GLN A 127 0.08 -3.57 -6.55
C GLN A 127 -0.72 -4.28 -7.63
N PRO A 128 -1.21 -3.54 -8.64
CA PRO A 128 -1.65 -4.16 -9.87
C PRO A 128 -0.44 -4.70 -10.63
N ILE A 129 -0.45 -5.98 -10.97
CA ILE A 129 0.55 -6.66 -11.79
C ILE A 129 0.30 -6.44 -13.30
N TRP A 130 -0.78 -5.74 -13.70
CA TRP A 130 -1.24 -5.63 -15.11
C TRP A 130 -0.11 -5.65 -16.16
N SER A 131 0.03 -6.80 -16.83
CA SER A 131 0.55 -6.87 -18.19
C SER A 131 -0.42 -6.11 -19.11
N TRP A 132 -0.09 -4.87 -19.47
CA TRP A 132 -0.72 -3.97 -20.45
C TRP A 132 -2.17 -4.25 -20.94
N GLY A 133 -3.08 -3.33 -20.62
CA GLY A 133 -4.18 -2.93 -21.52
C GLY A 133 -5.62 -3.04 -21.00
N ALA A 134 -6.07 -2.10 -20.16
CA ALA A 134 -7.50 -1.77 -20.05
C ALA A 134 -7.69 -0.30 -19.60
N PRO A 135 -8.61 0.47 -20.22
CA PRO A 135 -8.72 1.92 -20.06
C PRO A 135 -9.81 2.27 -19.05
N TYR A 136 -9.50 2.30 -17.75
CA TYR A 136 -10.45 2.83 -16.76
C TYR A 136 -9.75 3.65 -15.68
N ALA A 137 -9.48 4.91 -16.03
CA ALA A 137 -9.43 6.01 -15.08
C ALA A 137 -10.09 7.23 -15.75
N VAL A 138 -11.37 7.09 -16.07
CA VAL A 138 -12.23 8.22 -16.39
C VAL A 138 -12.79 8.76 -15.08
N GLY A 139 -12.45 10.01 -14.77
CA GLY A 139 -13.37 10.94 -14.12
C GLY A 139 -13.32 11.04 -12.61
N LEU A 140 -12.33 11.76 -12.07
CA LEU A 140 -12.51 12.65 -10.90
C LEU A 140 -11.68 13.93 -11.06
N ALA A 141 -11.81 14.58 -12.23
CA ALA A 141 -11.38 15.96 -12.43
C ALA A 141 -12.39 16.62 -13.38
N GLY A 142 -13.37 17.33 -12.81
CA GLY A 142 -14.30 18.12 -13.61
C GLY A 142 -15.66 18.35 -12.97
N SER A 143 -15.73 19.20 -11.95
CA SER A 143 -16.87 20.10 -11.77
C SER A 143 -16.38 21.40 -11.13
N ARG A 144 -15.88 22.30 -11.97
CA ARG A 144 -16.00 23.74 -11.73
C ARG A 144 -17.17 24.19 -12.59
N ASP A 145 -18.26 24.52 -11.92
CA ASP A 145 -19.15 25.61 -12.33
C ASP A 145 -19.15 26.63 -11.19
#